data_AF-A0A290Z8J8-F1
#
_entry.id   AF-A0A290Z8J8-F1
#
_cell.length_a   1.000
_cell.length_b   1.000
_cell.length_c   1.000
_cell.angle_alpha   90.00
_cell.angle_beta   90.00
_cell.angle_gamma   90.00
#
_symmetry.space_group_name_H-M   'P 1'
#
loop_
_entity.id
_entity.type
_entity.pdbx_description
1 polymer ?
#
loop_
_entity_poly.entity_id
_entity_poly.type
_entity_poly.pdbx_seq_one_letter_code
_entity_poly.pdbx_strand_id
1 'polypeptide(L)'
;MTTLVWHVPGNRELDLSALSEADHRLVVGLRGAGELLCLESASGQGELRVEQVRGRYRAVHVGGDDDAEPGRCGGGPHEILQVTDEHRRQRDYWHRAGDDAGHPSEVGRDLLGSGPQDVAIHGPVPTGVQVRASQVSTATARSRATRSRRAGWLPLWFTAADRSPSWFHRVPSVGCNRVSWDHLPPRGTAVATGLKRVVEARCAIDSFDRCPVAGRGHCGGVHPRLEALPGYTLDRVAAAVPAGLLVPLTHAEDLVYLVEQESLHHYEQLTGRPAGYLPRIPEQRRGTAGSAPLARGGADVPQWCRRCDNRLLYLRPGRELCERCKSGTRDSVVRPG
;
A
#
# COMPACT_ATOMS: atom_id res chain seq x y z
N MET A 1 -2.00 11.08 -3.66
CA MET A 1 -3.39 10.65 -3.92
C MET A 1 -3.39 9.14 -3.99
N THR A 2 -4.46 8.50 -3.53
CA THR A 2 -4.57 7.03 -3.45
C THR A 2 -4.96 6.49 -4.81
N THR A 3 -4.70 5.22 -5.13
CA THR A 3 -5.00 4.64 -6.46
C THR A 3 -5.69 3.28 -6.38
N LEU A 4 -5.99 2.78 -5.18
CA LEU A 4 -6.63 1.48 -5.00
C LEU A 4 -8.13 1.58 -5.16
N VAL A 5 -8.67 0.70 -6.00
CA VAL A 5 -10.10 0.61 -6.26
C VAL A 5 -10.56 -0.84 -6.19
N TRP A 6 -11.80 -1.05 -5.78
CA TRP A 6 -12.48 -2.33 -5.95
C TRP A 6 -13.19 -2.33 -7.30
N HIS A 7 -12.79 -3.23 -8.20
CA HIS A 7 -13.52 -3.48 -9.43
C HIS A 7 -14.68 -4.43 -9.13
N VAL A 8 -15.88 -3.87 -9.15
CA VAL A 8 -17.11 -4.52 -8.68
C VAL A 8 -17.50 -5.72 -9.54
N PRO A 9 -17.60 -5.61 -10.89
CA PRO A 9 -17.92 -6.77 -11.74
C PRO A 9 -16.90 -7.91 -11.64
N GLY A 10 -15.61 -7.58 -11.52
CA GLY A 10 -14.54 -8.57 -11.42
C GLY A 10 -14.24 -9.04 -10.00
N ASN A 11 -14.95 -8.50 -9.01
CA ASN A 11 -14.80 -8.82 -7.58
C ASN A 11 -13.34 -8.86 -7.11
N ARG A 12 -12.54 -7.85 -7.47
CA ARG A 12 -11.11 -7.78 -7.15
C ARG A 12 -10.63 -6.35 -6.94
N GLU A 13 -9.51 -6.21 -6.22
CA GLU A 13 -8.81 -4.94 -6.04
C GLU A 13 -7.93 -4.63 -7.25
N LEU A 14 -7.82 -3.36 -7.63
CA LEU A 14 -6.93 -2.87 -8.68
C LEU A 14 -6.15 -1.65 -8.18
N ASP A 15 -4.91 -1.51 -8.62
CA ASP A 15 -4.10 -0.30 -8.43
C ASP A 15 -4.08 0.53 -9.71
N LEU A 16 -4.86 1.61 -9.75
CA LEU A 16 -4.98 2.50 -10.89
C LEU A 16 -3.65 3.16 -11.29
N SER A 17 -2.63 3.17 -10.42
CA SER A 17 -1.31 3.74 -10.76
C SER A 17 -0.40 2.79 -11.54
N ALA A 18 -0.76 1.52 -11.65
CA ALA A 18 0.10 0.48 -12.22
C ALA A 18 -0.72 -0.69 -12.79
N LEU A 19 -1.68 -0.40 -13.66
CA LEU A 19 -2.54 -1.43 -14.25
C LEU A 19 -1.78 -2.28 -15.29
N SER A 20 -2.10 -3.57 -15.36
CA SER A 20 -1.72 -4.39 -16.50
C SER A 20 -2.36 -3.86 -17.79
N GLU A 21 -1.86 -4.28 -18.96
CA GLU A 21 -2.47 -3.84 -20.22
C GLU A 21 -3.95 -4.25 -20.33
N ALA A 22 -4.27 -5.47 -19.91
CA ALA A 22 -5.64 -5.98 -19.87
C ALA A 22 -6.51 -5.21 -18.88
N ASP A 23 -6.00 -4.93 -17.67
CA ASP A 23 -6.75 -4.18 -16.66
C ASP A 23 -6.91 -2.71 -17.04
N HIS A 24 -5.93 -2.12 -17.70
CA HIS A 24 -6.04 -0.76 -18.23
C HIS A 24 -7.11 -0.70 -19.32
N ARG A 25 -7.11 -1.64 -20.27
CA ARG A 25 -8.17 -1.75 -21.29
C ARG A 25 -9.54 -1.94 -20.66
N LEU A 26 -9.64 -2.79 -19.64
CA LEU A 26 -10.86 -3.01 -18.87
C LEU A 26 -11.32 -1.71 -18.20
N VAL A 27 -10.46 -1.07 -17.41
CA VAL A 27 -10.78 0.13 -16.62
C VAL A 27 -11.13 1.31 -17.53
N VAL A 28 -10.36 1.57 -18.58
CA VAL A 28 -10.65 2.63 -19.56
C VAL A 28 -11.94 2.35 -20.35
N GLY A 29 -12.29 1.08 -20.51
CA GLY A 29 -13.54 0.65 -21.11
C GLY A 29 -14.77 0.89 -20.21
N LEU A 30 -14.59 1.10 -18.91
CA LEU A 30 -15.69 1.40 -17.99
C LEU A 30 -16.23 2.80 -18.30
N ARG A 31 -17.54 2.89 -18.59
CA ARG A 31 -18.20 4.15 -18.97
C ARG A 31 -19.19 4.64 -17.91
N GLY A 32 -19.52 3.80 -16.92
CA GLY A 32 -20.55 4.07 -15.92
C GLY A 32 -20.01 4.34 -14.50
N ALA A 33 -20.86 4.93 -13.66
CA ALA A 33 -20.65 5.00 -12.22
C ALA A 33 -20.91 3.63 -11.56
N GLY A 34 -20.20 3.34 -10.46
CA GLY A 34 -20.47 2.17 -9.60
C GLY A 34 -19.76 0.87 -10.00
N GLU A 35 -18.95 0.89 -11.06
CA GLU A 35 -18.11 -0.26 -11.46
C GLU A 35 -16.76 -0.29 -10.72
N LEU A 36 -16.33 0.87 -10.21
CA LEU A 36 -15.14 1.05 -9.39
C LEU A 36 -15.51 1.73 -8.08
N LEU A 37 -15.00 1.22 -6.97
CA LEU A 37 -15.14 1.84 -5.64
C LEU A 37 -13.78 2.24 -5.10
N CYS A 38 -13.62 3.49 -4.70
CA CYS A 38 -12.41 3.96 -4.02
C CYS A 38 -12.28 3.30 -2.64
N LEU A 39 -11.20 2.54 -2.43
CA LEU A 39 -10.95 1.81 -1.18
C LEU A 39 -10.36 2.69 -0.06
N GLU A 40 -10.05 3.94 -0.34
CA GLU A 40 -9.46 4.88 0.62
C GLU A 40 -10.33 6.14 0.85
N SER A 41 -11.60 6.11 0.41
CA SER A 41 -12.56 7.18 0.77
C SER A 41 -12.89 7.12 2.27
N ALA A 42 -13.16 8.27 2.90
CA ALA A 42 -13.48 8.33 4.33
C ALA A 42 -14.79 7.59 4.68
N SER A 43 -15.72 7.52 3.72
CA SER A 43 -16.96 6.73 3.79
C SER A 43 -16.77 5.26 3.40
N GLY A 44 -15.55 4.85 3.02
CA GLY A 44 -15.17 3.50 2.65
C GLY A 44 -15.57 3.04 1.25
N GLN A 45 -16.42 3.78 0.51
CA GLN A 45 -16.97 3.35 -0.78
C GLN A 45 -17.38 4.53 -1.68
N GLY A 46 -16.43 5.41 -2.03
CA GLY A 46 -16.66 6.45 -3.03
C GLY A 46 -16.79 5.83 -4.41
N GLU A 47 -17.98 5.86 -5.01
CA GLU A 47 -18.18 5.40 -6.39
C GLU A 47 -17.33 6.24 -7.34
N LEU A 48 -16.62 5.59 -8.25
CA LEU A 48 -15.77 6.25 -9.24
C LEU A 48 -16.38 6.13 -10.63
N ARG A 49 -16.20 7.18 -11.44
CA ARG A 49 -16.45 7.22 -12.88
C ARG A 49 -15.13 7.45 -13.61
N VAL A 50 -14.91 6.73 -14.70
CA VAL A 50 -13.75 6.94 -15.56
C VAL A 50 -14.04 8.03 -16.58
N GLU A 51 -13.12 8.99 -16.68
CA GLU A 51 -13.20 10.13 -17.59
C GLU A 51 -11.90 10.27 -18.38
N GLN A 52 -12.01 10.80 -19.60
CA GLN A 52 -10.87 11.16 -20.42
C GLN A 52 -10.73 12.69 -20.47
N VAL A 53 -9.64 13.22 -19.93
CA VAL A 53 -9.35 14.65 -19.88
C VAL A 53 -8.01 14.91 -20.54
N ARG A 54 -8.01 15.68 -21.64
CA ARG A 54 -6.80 16.03 -22.41
C ARG A 54 -5.96 14.79 -22.80
N GLY A 55 -6.63 13.73 -23.24
CA GLY A 55 -6.00 12.48 -23.68
C GLY A 55 -5.54 11.55 -22.55
N ARG A 56 -5.74 11.91 -21.27
CA ARG A 56 -5.42 11.05 -20.12
C ARG A 56 -6.69 10.52 -19.46
N TYR A 57 -6.63 9.28 -18.98
CA TYR A 57 -7.72 8.68 -18.24
C TYR A 57 -7.59 8.93 -16.75
N ARG A 58 -8.71 9.27 -16.10
CA ARG A 58 -8.79 9.52 -14.66
C ARG A 58 -10.06 8.88 -14.11
N ALA A 59 -10.01 8.35 -12.89
CA ALA A 59 -11.19 7.96 -12.14
C ALA A 59 -11.56 9.09 -11.17
N VAL A 60 -12.77 9.62 -11.27
CA VAL A 60 -13.28 10.72 -10.44
C VAL A 60 -14.42 10.23 -9.55
N HIS A 61 -14.56 10.79 -8.35
CA HIS A 61 -15.68 10.45 -7.47
C HIS A 61 -17.02 10.94 -8.04
N VAL A 62 -18.03 10.08 -8.01
CA VAL A 62 -19.40 10.39 -8.43
C VAL A 62 -20.11 11.10 -7.29
N GLY A 63 -20.62 12.30 -7.57
CA GLY A 63 -21.39 13.07 -6.60
C GLY A 63 -20.66 14.27 -6.00
N GLY A 64 -19.49 14.66 -6.54
CA GLY A 64 -18.84 15.95 -6.28
C GLY A 64 -18.80 16.29 -4.80
N ASP A 65 -17.81 15.77 -4.08
CA ASP A 65 -17.55 16.14 -2.70
C ASP A 65 -16.97 17.57 -2.66
N ASP A 66 -17.74 18.58 -3.09
CA ASP A 66 -17.41 20.00 -2.91
C ASP A 66 -17.53 20.39 -1.42
N ASP A 67 -18.27 19.61 -0.63
CA ASP A 67 -18.51 19.82 0.81
C ASP A 67 -18.01 18.68 1.72
N ALA A 68 -17.31 17.65 1.19
CA ALA A 68 -16.80 16.61 2.08
C ALA A 68 -15.59 17.15 2.86
N GLU A 69 -15.75 17.18 4.19
CA GLU A 69 -14.67 17.19 5.16
C GLU A 69 -13.45 16.44 4.59
N PRO A 70 -12.25 17.06 4.55
CA PRO A 70 -11.09 16.53 3.83
C PRO A 70 -10.75 15.10 4.28
N GLY A 71 -11.33 14.14 3.59
CA GLY A 71 -11.05 12.72 3.76
C GLY A 71 -9.68 12.38 3.19
N ARG A 72 -9.15 11.18 3.52
CA ARG A 72 -7.83 10.72 3.09
C ARG A 72 -7.57 10.76 1.57
N CYS A 73 -8.61 10.74 0.73
CA CYS A 73 -8.48 10.83 -0.72
C CYS A 73 -8.68 12.23 -1.31
N GLY A 74 -9.06 13.24 -0.51
CA GLY A 74 -9.11 14.66 -0.91
C GLY A 74 -10.00 15.00 -2.11
N GLY A 75 -10.99 14.17 -2.46
CA GLY A 75 -11.94 14.40 -3.56
C GLY A 75 -11.37 14.41 -4.99
N GLY A 76 -10.04 14.54 -5.12
CA GLY A 76 -9.36 14.70 -6.40
C GLY A 76 -9.39 13.45 -7.29
N PRO A 77 -9.17 13.62 -8.61
CA PRO A 77 -9.16 12.51 -9.56
C PRO A 77 -7.97 11.58 -9.33
N HIS A 78 -8.19 10.28 -9.51
CA HIS A 78 -7.15 9.25 -9.54
C HIS A 78 -6.67 9.07 -10.97
N GLU A 79 -5.36 9.22 -11.23
CA GLU A 79 -4.81 8.95 -12.56
C GLU A 79 -4.85 7.44 -12.85
N ILE A 80 -5.26 7.07 -14.06
CA ILE A 80 -5.29 5.67 -14.54
C ILE A 80 -4.08 5.49 -15.43
N LEU A 81 -3.11 4.72 -14.95
CA LEU A 81 -1.82 4.50 -15.59
C LEU A 81 -1.58 3.02 -15.85
N GLN A 82 -0.96 2.73 -16.99
CA GLN A 82 -0.39 1.42 -17.25
C GLN A 82 0.93 1.26 -16.49
N VAL A 83 1.24 0.02 -16.11
CA VAL A 83 2.57 -0.34 -15.62
C VAL A 83 3.62 0.04 -16.67
N THR A 84 4.67 0.74 -16.24
CA THR A 84 5.79 1.10 -17.12
C THR A 84 6.72 -0.10 -17.32
N ASP A 85 7.51 -0.08 -18.41
CA ASP A 85 8.52 -1.12 -18.65
C ASP A 85 9.58 -1.16 -17.53
N GLU A 86 9.93 0.00 -16.98
CA GLU A 86 10.81 0.09 -15.81
C GLU A 86 10.21 -0.63 -14.60
N HIS A 87 8.93 -0.37 -14.26
CA HIS A 87 8.25 -1.06 -13.17
C HIS A 87 8.18 -2.57 -13.42
N ARG A 88 7.92 -2.99 -14.66
CA ARG A 88 7.94 -4.41 -15.05
C ARG A 88 9.31 -5.04 -14.80
N ARG A 89 10.40 -4.39 -15.23
CA ARG A 89 11.77 -4.90 -15.01
C ARG A 89 12.15 -4.94 -13.53
N GLN A 90 11.70 -3.97 -12.75
CA GLN A 90 11.90 -3.99 -11.29
C GLN A 90 11.18 -5.20 -10.67
N ARG A 91 9.97 -5.53 -11.11
CA ARG A 91 9.24 -6.74 -10.70
C ARG A 91 9.96 -8.01 -11.12
N ASP A 92 10.36 -8.09 -12.38
CA ASP A 92 11.06 -9.24 -12.93
C ASP A 92 12.40 -9.47 -12.20
N TYR A 93 13.07 -8.40 -11.77
CA TYR A 93 14.28 -8.51 -10.94
C TYR A 93 13.98 -9.16 -9.61
N TRP A 94 12.97 -8.68 -8.87
CA TRP A 94 12.59 -9.24 -7.57
C TRP A 94 12.12 -10.69 -7.67
N HIS A 95 11.38 -11.02 -8.72
CA HIS A 95 10.96 -12.39 -9.01
C HIS A 95 12.17 -13.29 -9.27
N ARG A 96 13.05 -12.92 -10.21
CA ARG A 96 14.27 -13.65 -10.52
C ARG A 96 15.15 -13.82 -9.27
N ALA A 97 15.31 -12.76 -8.47
CA ALA A 97 16.11 -12.77 -7.26
C ALA A 97 15.54 -13.70 -6.17
N GLY A 98 14.21 -13.78 -6.04
CA GLY A 98 13.55 -14.75 -5.16
C GLY A 98 13.82 -16.19 -5.60
N ASP A 99 13.61 -16.48 -6.87
CA ASP A 99 13.82 -17.81 -7.45
C ASP A 99 15.29 -18.25 -7.37
N ASP A 100 16.23 -17.37 -7.69
CA ASP A 100 17.68 -17.63 -7.57
C ASP A 100 18.09 -17.91 -6.11
N ALA A 101 17.37 -17.36 -5.13
CA ALA A 101 17.58 -17.61 -3.71
C ALA A 101 16.92 -18.91 -3.21
N GLY A 102 16.25 -19.66 -4.09
CA GLY A 102 15.55 -20.90 -3.75
C GLY A 102 14.18 -20.69 -3.09
N HIS A 103 13.65 -19.47 -3.10
CA HIS A 103 12.30 -19.17 -2.60
C HIS A 103 11.34 -19.07 -3.79
N PRO A 104 10.30 -19.92 -3.89
CA PRO A 104 9.30 -19.80 -4.94
C PRO A 104 8.73 -18.37 -4.96
N SER A 105 8.61 -17.77 -6.14
CA SER A 105 8.08 -16.41 -6.24
C SER A 105 7.08 -16.24 -7.38
N GLU A 106 6.14 -15.30 -7.20
CA GLU A 106 5.01 -15.07 -8.11
C GLU A 106 4.83 -13.58 -8.40
N VAL A 107 4.62 -13.22 -9.66
CA VAL A 107 4.47 -11.84 -10.12
C VAL A 107 2.99 -11.45 -10.18
N GLY A 108 2.61 -10.31 -9.58
CA GLY A 108 1.28 -9.70 -9.75
C GLY A 108 0.14 -10.43 -9.07
N ARG A 109 0.41 -11.03 -7.91
CA ARG A 109 -0.59 -11.81 -7.18
C ARG A 109 -1.50 -10.90 -6.35
N ASP A 110 -2.80 -11.01 -6.62
CA ASP A 110 -3.84 -10.59 -5.68
C ASP A 110 -3.90 -11.61 -4.54
N LEU A 111 -3.13 -11.34 -3.49
CA LEU A 111 -3.19 -12.14 -2.27
C LEU A 111 -4.43 -11.73 -1.48
N LEU A 112 -5.34 -12.69 -1.28
CA LEU A 112 -6.57 -12.54 -0.50
C LEU A 112 -6.29 -11.79 0.81
N GLY A 113 -6.94 -10.64 0.99
CA GLY A 113 -6.84 -9.80 2.18
C GLY A 113 -5.60 -8.89 2.27
N SER A 114 -4.60 -9.06 1.40
CA SER A 114 -3.35 -8.29 1.39
C SER A 114 -3.38 -7.10 0.40
N GLY A 115 -4.24 -7.21 -0.62
CA GLY A 115 -4.21 -6.36 -1.82
C GLY A 115 -3.17 -6.86 -2.84
N PRO A 116 -3.07 -6.21 -4.01
CA PRO A 116 -2.12 -6.56 -5.06
C PRO A 116 -0.69 -6.38 -4.56
N GLN A 117 0.09 -7.46 -4.58
CA GLN A 117 1.55 -7.39 -4.44
C GLN A 117 2.19 -7.45 -5.82
N ASP A 118 3.29 -6.71 -6.00
CA ASP A 118 4.01 -6.74 -7.28
C ASP A 118 4.74 -8.06 -7.49
N VAL A 119 5.36 -8.57 -6.41
CA VAL A 119 5.99 -9.88 -6.31
C VAL A 119 5.71 -10.47 -4.93
N ALA A 120 5.27 -11.73 -4.88
CA ALA A 120 5.16 -12.51 -3.66
C ALA A 120 6.32 -13.52 -3.61
N ILE A 121 7.08 -13.54 -2.52
CA ILE A 121 8.20 -14.47 -2.32
C ILE A 121 7.88 -15.39 -1.14
N HIS A 122 7.85 -16.69 -1.39
CA HIS A 122 7.48 -17.73 -0.44
C HIS A 122 8.72 -18.27 0.26
N GLY A 123 9.04 -17.72 1.43
CA GLY A 123 10.03 -18.27 2.35
C GLY A 123 9.41 -18.61 3.70
N PRO A 124 10.22 -19.00 4.70
CA PRO A 124 9.79 -19.13 6.10
C PRO A 124 9.00 -17.91 6.61
N VAL A 125 9.35 -16.72 6.10
CA VAL A 125 8.59 -15.48 6.25
C VAL A 125 8.00 -15.10 4.88
N PRO A 126 6.70 -15.37 4.63
CA PRO A 126 6.05 -14.96 3.39
C PRO A 126 6.19 -13.44 3.20
N THR A 127 6.77 -13.01 2.09
CA THR A 127 7.15 -11.60 1.87
C THR A 127 6.49 -11.05 0.61
N GLY A 128 5.74 -9.95 0.76
CA GLY A 128 5.09 -9.25 -0.35
C GLY A 128 5.85 -7.99 -0.72
N VAL A 129 6.45 -7.98 -1.90
CA VAL A 129 7.22 -6.84 -2.42
C VAL A 129 6.28 -5.86 -3.14
N GLN A 130 6.40 -4.57 -2.80
CA GLN A 130 5.71 -3.47 -3.46
C GLN A 130 6.73 -2.54 -4.11
N VAL A 131 6.78 -2.54 -5.44
CA VAL A 131 7.66 -1.73 -6.28
C VAL A 131 6.99 -0.37 -6.51
N ARG A 132 7.57 0.73 -6.02
CA ARG A 132 6.97 2.07 -6.18
C ARG A 132 8.02 3.12 -6.55
N ALA A 133 7.85 3.73 -7.73
CA ALA A 133 8.75 4.76 -8.24
C ALA A 133 8.56 6.13 -7.55
N SER A 134 7.33 6.51 -7.19
CA SER A 134 6.94 7.63 -6.29
C SER A 134 5.44 7.92 -6.53
N GLN A 135 4.84 8.85 -5.77
CA GLN A 135 3.40 9.24 -5.73
C GLN A 135 2.49 8.58 -4.68
N VAL A 136 3.00 7.65 -3.87
CA VAL A 136 2.24 7.09 -2.74
C VAL A 136 2.39 7.97 -1.49
N SER A 137 1.30 8.22 -0.77
CA SER A 137 1.35 8.92 0.51
C SER A 137 1.85 8.00 1.64
N THR A 138 2.46 8.57 2.68
CA THR A 138 2.84 7.82 3.89
C THR A 138 1.66 7.08 4.52
N ALA A 139 0.48 7.70 4.53
CA ALA A 139 -0.74 7.10 5.09
C ALA A 139 -1.18 5.86 4.29
N THR A 140 -1.10 5.93 2.96
CA THR A 140 -1.41 4.82 2.06
C THR A 140 -0.40 3.69 2.20
N ALA A 141 0.90 4.02 2.22
CA ALA A 141 1.95 3.01 2.41
C ALA A 141 1.75 2.24 3.72
N ARG A 142 1.51 2.95 4.83
CA ARG A 142 1.17 2.35 6.13
C ARG A 142 -0.08 1.50 6.08
N SER A 143 -1.16 1.99 5.47
CA SER A 143 -2.42 1.25 5.33
C SER A 143 -2.21 -0.10 4.61
N ARG A 144 -1.52 -0.06 3.46
CA ARG A 144 -1.19 -1.26 2.67
C ARG A 144 -0.25 -2.21 3.41
N ALA A 145 0.78 -1.70 4.07
CA ALA A 145 1.68 -2.51 4.90
C ALA A 145 0.92 -3.21 6.03
N THR A 146 0.00 -2.50 6.71
CA THR A 146 -0.86 -3.09 7.74
C THR A 146 -1.77 -4.19 7.18
N ARG A 147 -2.41 -3.97 6.02
CA ARG A 147 -3.25 -4.99 5.37
C ARG A 147 -2.45 -6.23 4.99
N SER A 148 -1.29 -6.04 4.35
CA SER A 148 -0.36 -7.12 3.99
C SER A 148 0.04 -7.94 5.22
N ARG A 149 0.44 -7.27 6.31
CA ARG A 149 0.80 -7.94 7.57
C ARG A 149 -0.35 -8.72 8.19
N ARG A 150 -1.56 -8.17 8.17
CA ARG A 150 -2.76 -8.87 8.66
C ARG A 150 -3.11 -10.11 7.83
N ALA A 151 -2.78 -10.10 6.54
CA ALA A 151 -2.92 -11.26 5.66
C ALA A 151 -1.80 -12.30 5.82
N GLY A 152 -0.89 -12.11 6.79
CA GLY A 152 0.23 -13.03 7.06
C GLY A 152 1.50 -12.74 6.25
N TRP A 153 1.52 -11.67 5.46
CA TRP A 153 2.65 -11.32 4.61
C TRP A 153 3.49 -10.21 5.23
N LEU A 154 4.81 -10.36 5.26
CA LEU A 154 5.71 -9.26 5.59
C LEU A 154 5.72 -8.27 4.40
N PRO A 155 5.26 -7.01 4.56
CA PRO A 155 5.35 -6.04 3.49
C PRO A 155 6.80 -5.58 3.32
N LEU A 156 7.31 -5.59 2.09
CA LEU A 156 8.61 -5.03 1.73
C LEU A 156 8.42 -4.01 0.60
N TRP A 157 8.69 -2.74 0.89
CA TRP A 157 8.56 -1.67 -0.08
C TRP A 157 9.90 -1.40 -0.78
N PHE A 158 9.86 -1.30 -2.10
CA PHE A 158 11.03 -1.04 -2.92
C PHE A 158 10.87 0.26 -3.70
N THR A 159 11.95 1.03 -3.80
CA THR A 159 12.05 2.18 -4.70
C THR A 159 13.43 2.29 -5.33
N ALA A 160 13.48 2.60 -6.63
CA ALA A 160 14.71 2.94 -7.34
C ALA A 160 14.90 4.47 -7.50
N ALA A 161 14.05 5.28 -6.86
CA ALA A 161 14.10 6.74 -6.99
C ALA A 161 15.37 7.32 -6.36
N ASP A 162 15.97 8.32 -7.04
CA ASP A 162 17.15 9.05 -6.54
C ASP A 162 16.89 9.73 -5.19
N ARG A 163 15.65 10.16 -4.94
CA ARG A 163 15.24 10.79 -3.68
C ARG A 163 14.38 9.85 -2.86
N SER A 164 14.76 9.66 -1.60
CA SER A 164 14.00 8.87 -0.64
C SER A 164 12.57 9.42 -0.50
N PRO A 165 11.53 8.62 -0.80
CA PRO A 165 10.16 9.05 -0.63
C PRO A 165 9.81 9.24 0.85
N SER A 166 8.83 10.10 1.15
CA SER A 166 8.42 10.42 2.52
C SER A 166 7.88 9.22 3.33
N TRP A 167 7.54 8.12 2.66
CA TRP A 167 7.10 6.87 3.27
C TRP A 167 8.24 5.89 3.56
N PHE A 168 9.45 6.11 3.04
CA PHE A 168 10.54 5.12 3.03
C PHE A 168 10.89 4.58 4.42
N HIS A 169 11.00 5.45 5.43
CA HIS A 169 11.26 5.02 6.80
C HIS A 169 9.99 4.81 7.63
N ARG A 170 8.82 4.66 7.00
CA ARG A 170 7.52 4.56 7.69
C ARG A 170 6.87 3.18 7.56
N VAL A 171 7.42 2.35 6.68
CA VAL A 171 7.10 0.94 6.44
C VAL A 171 8.42 0.22 6.13
N PRO A 172 8.50 -1.13 6.25
CA PRO A 172 9.72 -1.85 5.89
C PRO A 172 10.05 -1.58 4.43
N SER A 173 11.21 -0.95 4.19
CA SER A 173 11.58 -0.49 2.86
C SER A 173 13.05 -0.73 2.55
N VAL A 174 13.33 -0.85 1.26
CA VAL A 174 14.68 -0.97 0.70
C VAL A 174 14.76 -0.12 -0.56
N GLY A 175 15.87 0.61 -0.71
CA GLY A 175 16.19 1.33 -1.93
C GLY A 175 17.30 0.60 -2.70
N CYS A 176 17.75 1.18 -3.81
CA CYS A 176 19.00 0.75 -4.43
C CYS A 176 19.86 1.94 -4.86
N ASN A 177 21.11 1.65 -5.21
CA ASN A 177 21.96 2.57 -5.97
C ASN A 177 21.33 2.89 -7.34
N ARG A 178 21.85 3.94 -7.99
CA ARG A 178 21.46 4.27 -9.35
C ARG A 178 21.97 3.23 -10.33
N VAL A 179 21.05 2.48 -10.91
CA VAL A 179 21.28 1.51 -12.00
C VAL A 179 20.30 1.79 -13.13
N SER A 180 20.69 1.54 -14.38
CA SER A 180 19.74 1.64 -15.50
C SER A 180 18.75 0.49 -15.43
N TRP A 181 17.47 0.84 -15.51
CA TRP A 181 16.36 -0.10 -15.68
C TRP A 181 15.89 -0.14 -17.15
N ASP A 182 16.68 0.37 -18.11
CA ASP A 182 16.42 0.28 -19.55
C ASP A 182 16.53 -1.16 -20.07
N HIS A 183 17.21 -2.01 -19.30
CA HIS A 183 17.18 -3.46 -19.41
C HIS A 183 17.09 -4.03 -18.00
N LEU A 184 16.76 -5.31 -17.89
CA LEU A 184 16.79 -5.99 -16.60
C LEU A 184 18.26 -6.02 -16.10
N PRO A 185 18.60 -5.37 -14.97
CA PRO A 185 19.99 -5.32 -14.51
C PRO A 185 20.56 -6.72 -14.26
N PRO A 186 21.88 -6.95 -14.43
CA PRO A 186 22.51 -8.21 -14.06
C PRO A 186 22.38 -8.50 -12.56
N ARG A 187 22.62 -9.77 -12.18
CA ARG A 187 22.61 -10.19 -10.77
C ARG A 187 23.68 -9.44 -9.99
N GLY A 188 23.36 -9.03 -8.78
CA GLY A 188 24.30 -8.38 -7.87
C GLY A 188 24.68 -6.93 -8.21
N THR A 189 24.13 -6.33 -9.29
CA THR A 189 24.47 -4.95 -9.66
C THR A 189 23.61 -3.90 -8.94
N ALA A 190 22.38 -4.28 -8.56
CA ALA A 190 21.51 -3.43 -7.76
C ALA A 190 21.89 -3.54 -6.27
N VAL A 191 22.73 -2.63 -5.81
CA VAL A 191 23.19 -2.54 -4.41
C VAL A 191 22.08 -1.95 -3.55
N ALA A 192 21.66 -2.66 -2.52
CA ALA A 192 20.59 -2.26 -1.62
C ALA A 192 20.99 -1.05 -0.77
N THR A 193 20.05 -0.14 -0.53
CA THR A 193 20.23 1.04 0.32
C THR A 193 19.13 1.11 1.39
N GLY A 194 19.39 1.86 2.46
CA GLY A 194 18.44 2.03 3.57
C GLY A 194 18.49 0.96 4.66
N LEU A 195 19.28 -0.11 4.47
CA LEU A 195 19.55 -1.12 5.49
C LEU A 195 20.39 -0.54 6.63
N LYS A 196 20.14 -1.00 7.85
CA LYS A 196 20.85 -0.56 9.05
C LYS A 196 21.41 -1.74 9.84
N ARG A 197 22.47 -1.47 10.60
CA ARG A 197 22.93 -2.32 11.70
C ARG A 197 22.85 -1.54 13.00
N VAL A 198 22.65 -2.23 14.10
CA VAL A 198 22.62 -1.65 15.43
C VAL A 198 24.02 -1.76 16.01
N VAL A 199 24.57 -0.64 16.48
CA VAL A 199 25.84 -0.61 17.21
C VAL A 199 25.63 0.05 18.56
N GLU A 200 26.44 -0.35 19.53
CA GLU A 200 26.53 0.36 20.81
C GLU A 200 27.33 1.64 20.66
N ALA A 201 26.81 2.74 21.19
CA ALA A 201 27.55 3.97 21.29
C ALA A 201 27.32 4.62 22.65
N ARG A 202 28.39 5.20 23.21
CA ARG A 202 28.28 5.99 24.43
C ARG A 202 27.51 7.27 24.14
N CYS A 203 26.63 7.66 25.04
CA CYS A 203 25.83 8.87 24.95
C CYS A 203 26.72 10.09 25.18
N ALA A 204 27.31 10.59 24.10
CA ALA A 204 28.17 11.77 24.05
C ALA A 204 27.89 12.58 22.78
N ILE A 205 28.41 13.82 22.74
CA ILE A 205 28.14 14.80 21.68
C ILE A 205 28.61 14.36 20.29
N ASP A 206 29.62 13.49 20.22
CA ASP A 206 30.15 12.91 18.99
C ASP A 206 29.28 11.77 18.42
N SER A 207 28.44 11.18 19.27
CA SER A 207 27.69 9.96 18.96
C SER A 207 26.19 10.21 18.80
N PHE A 208 25.65 11.22 19.49
CA PHE A 208 24.23 11.56 19.50
C PHE A 208 24.01 13.07 19.59
N ASP A 209 23.05 13.60 18.82
CA ASP A 209 22.61 15.00 18.94
C ASP A 209 21.95 15.26 20.32
N ARG A 210 21.26 14.26 20.86
CA ARG A 210 20.62 14.26 22.18
C ARG A 210 20.51 12.84 22.72
N CYS A 211 20.48 12.69 24.04
CA CYS A 211 20.23 11.40 24.68
C CYS A 211 18.87 10.81 24.22
N PRO A 212 18.85 9.61 23.60
CA PRO A 212 17.61 9.00 23.11
C PRO A 212 16.65 8.58 24.25
N VAL A 213 17.14 8.44 25.49
CA VAL A 213 16.32 8.11 26.66
C VAL A 213 15.85 9.37 27.40
N ALA A 214 16.77 10.30 27.69
CA ALA A 214 16.45 11.50 28.47
C ALA A 214 15.84 12.64 27.65
N GLY A 215 15.98 12.60 26.32
CA GLY A 215 15.50 13.63 25.39
C GLY A 215 16.24 14.97 25.46
N ARG A 216 17.14 15.15 26.44
CA ARG A 216 17.96 16.35 26.65
C ARG A 216 19.35 15.97 27.16
N GLY A 217 20.35 16.76 26.79
CA GLY A 217 21.75 16.55 27.16
C GLY A 217 22.27 15.17 26.76
N HIS A 218 23.37 14.76 27.39
CA HIS A 218 24.04 13.49 27.17
C HIS A 218 24.23 12.80 28.52
N CYS A 219 23.65 11.61 28.70
CA CYS A 219 23.65 10.93 30.00
C CYS A 219 24.95 10.14 30.30
N GLY A 220 25.84 10.00 29.32
CA GLY A 220 27.07 9.22 29.43
C GLY A 220 26.91 7.69 29.39
N GLY A 221 25.68 7.16 29.40
CA GLY A 221 25.38 5.72 29.28
C GLY A 221 25.50 5.17 27.86
N VAL A 222 25.25 3.87 27.65
CA VAL A 222 25.30 3.23 26.31
C VAL A 222 23.91 3.18 25.69
N HIS A 223 23.80 3.53 24.41
CA HIS A 223 22.56 3.51 23.66
C HIS A 223 22.76 2.88 22.27
N PRO A 224 21.69 2.32 21.67
CA PRO A 224 21.75 1.86 20.31
C PRO A 224 21.89 3.04 19.34
N ARG A 225 22.81 2.91 18.39
CA ARG A 225 22.98 3.81 17.25
C ARG A 225 22.82 3.01 15.96
N LEU A 226 22.10 3.58 15.00
CA LEU A 226 21.85 2.93 13.71
C LEU A 226 22.90 3.37 12.70
N GLU A 227 23.74 2.43 12.25
CA GLU A 227 24.70 2.66 11.18
C GLU A 227 24.20 2.05 9.87
N ALA A 228 24.71 2.54 8.74
CA ALA A 228 24.44 1.92 7.45
C ALA A 228 25.01 0.48 7.43
N LEU A 229 24.25 -0.44 6.84
CA LEU A 229 24.68 -1.81 6.57
C LEU A 229 25.06 -1.95 5.08
N PRO A 230 26.34 -1.79 4.71
CA PRO A 230 26.77 -1.92 3.31
C PRO A 230 26.90 -3.39 2.89
N GLY A 231 27.12 -3.62 1.59
CA GLY A 231 27.47 -4.95 1.06
C GLY A 231 26.28 -5.86 0.75
N TYR A 232 25.05 -5.36 0.84
CA TYR A 232 23.85 -6.07 0.38
C TYR A 232 23.49 -5.64 -1.05
N THR A 233 23.14 -6.62 -1.89
CA THR A 233 22.45 -6.40 -3.16
C THR A 233 20.97 -6.71 -2.98
N LEU A 234 20.11 -6.27 -3.90
CA LEU A 234 18.69 -6.65 -3.88
C LEU A 234 18.52 -8.18 -3.93
N ASP A 235 19.43 -8.91 -4.58
CA ASP A 235 19.45 -10.39 -4.58
C ASP A 235 19.62 -10.94 -3.16
N ARG A 236 20.58 -10.39 -2.40
CA ARG A 236 20.78 -10.78 -0.99
C ARG A 236 19.59 -10.40 -0.12
N VAL A 237 18.92 -9.29 -0.41
CA VAL A 237 17.70 -8.89 0.32
C VAL A 237 16.54 -9.85 0.01
N ALA A 238 16.35 -10.23 -1.26
CA ALA A 238 15.37 -11.21 -1.69
C ALA A 238 15.61 -12.61 -1.11
N ALA A 239 16.86 -12.95 -0.80
CA ALA A 239 17.20 -14.16 -0.05
C ALA A 239 16.94 -14.02 1.46
N ALA A 240 17.44 -12.94 2.06
CA ALA A 240 17.54 -12.78 3.51
C ALA A 240 16.21 -12.41 4.18
N VAL A 241 15.36 -11.59 3.54
CA VAL A 241 14.08 -11.17 4.13
C VAL A 241 13.11 -12.36 4.24
N PRO A 242 12.86 -13.15 3.18
CA PRO A 242 11.98 -14.31 3.28
C PRO A 242 12.54 -15.42 4.17
N ALA A 243 13.88 -15.51 4.31
CA ALA A 243 14.53 -16.42 5.26
C ALA A 243 14.44 -15.95 6.73
N GLY A 244 13.99 -14.72 7.00
CA GLY A 244 13.94 -14.15 8.35
C GLY A 244 15.28 -13.65 8.89
N LEU A 245 16.32 -13.56 8.04
CA LEU A 245 17.65 -13.08 8.40
C LEU A 245 17.73 -11.55 8.41
N LEU A 246 17.01 -10.90 7.48
CA LEU A 246 16.74 -9.46 7.53
C LEU A 246 15.30 -9.26 8.01
N VAL A 247 15.16 -8.49 9.09
CA VAL A 247 13.87 -8.22 9.72
C VAL A 247 13.64 -6.73 9.91
N PRO A 248 12.39 -6.27 9.89
CA PRO A 248 12.06 -4.88 10.17
C PRO A 248 12.11 -4.56 11.67
N LEU A 249 12.87 -3.52 12.01
CA LEU A 249 12.98 -2.90 13.34
C LEU A 249 12.18 -1.58 13.36
N THR A 250 11.39 -1.39 14.43
CA THR A 250 10.69 -0.14 14.74
C THR A 250 11.51 0.68 15.75
N HIS A 251 12.08 1.77 15.29
CA HIS A 251 12.84 2.72 16.10
C HIS A 251 11.92 3.59 16.97
N ALA A 252 12.48 4.19 18.03
CA ALA A 252 11.74 5.02 18.99
C ALA A 252 10.97 6.20 18.33
N GLU A 253 11.47 6.71 17.20
CA GLU A 253 10.87 7.82 16.44
C GLU A 253 9.76 7.38 15.45
N ASP A 254 9.22 6.17 15.62
CA ASP A 254 8.22 5.58 14.72
C ASP A 254 8.74 5.48 13.27
N LEU A 255 10.04 5.17 13.17
CA LEU A 255 10.75 4.89 11.93
C LEU A 255 11.00 3.39 11.80
N VAL A 256 10.96 2.86 10.58
CA VAL A 256 11.15 1.45 10.29
C VAL A 256 12.41 1.28 9.44
N TYR A 257 13.26 0.35 9.86
CA TYR A 257 14.51 -0.01 9.18
C TYR A 257 14.57 -1.51 8.99
N LEU A 258 15.13 -1.98 7.88
CA LEU A 258 15.53 -3.37 7.75
C LEU A 258 16.91 -3.54 8.38
N VAL A 259 17.03 -4.52 9.27
CA VAL A 259 18.25 -4.85 10.01
C VAL A 259 18.46 -6.35 10.01
N GLU A 260 19.68 -6.79 10.31
CA GLU A 260 19.94 -8.20 10.58
C GLU A 260 19.20 -8.64 11.87
N GLN A 261 18.77 -9.89 11.93
CA GLN A 261 18.06 -10.43 13.09
C GLN A 261 18.84 -10.26 14.40
N GLU A 262 20.15 -10.43 14.36
CA GLU A 262 21.04 -10.18 15.51
C GLU A 262 21.02 -8.71 15.95
N SER A 263 21.04 -7.77 15.00
CA SER A 263 20.91 -6.34 15.30
C SER A 263 19.57 -6.00 15.95
N LEU A 264 18.47 -6.64 15.54
CA LEU A 264 17.18 -6.48 16.22
C LEU A 264 17.28 -6.94 17.68
N HIS A 265 17.80 -8.14 17.92
CA HIS A 265 17.93 -8.66 19.28
C HIS A 265 18.81 -7.75 20.16
N HIS A 266 19.92 -7.28 19.61
CA HIS A 266 20.82 -6.35 20.29
C HIS A 266 20.13 -5.03 20.65
N TYR A 267 19.33 -4.47 19.74
CA TYR A 267 18.54 -3.27 20.04
C TYR A 267 17.55 -3.51 21.18
N GLU A 268 16.86 -4.65 21.19
CA GLU A 268 15.91 -5.01 22.24
C GLU A 268 16.60 -5.19 23.60
N GLN A 269 17.81 -5.77 23.62
CA GLN A 269 18.64 -5.86 24.83
C GLN A 269 19.04 -4.48 25.37
N LEU A 270 19.54 -3.59 24.50
CA LEU A 270 19.97 -2.24 24.90
C LEU A 270 18.83 -1.34 25.36
N THR A 271 17.62 -1.54 24.80
CA THR A 271 16.45 -0.71 25.12
C THR A 271 15.52 -1.32 26.16
N GLY A 272 15.65 -2.63 26.44
CA GLY A 272 14.74 -3.39 27.29
C GLY A 272 13.30 -3.45 26.75
N ARG A 273 13.10 -3.25 25.44
CA ARG A 273 11.77 -3.14 24.81
C ARG A 273 11.71 -3.95 23.52
N PRO A 274 10.58 -4.61 23.21
CA PRO A 274 10.37 -5.22 21.91
C PRO A 274 10.41 -4.15 20.81
N ALA A 275 11.12 -4.44 19.73
CA ALA A 275 11.32 -3.50 18.62
C ALA A 275 10.96 -4.11 17.26
N GLY A 276 10.55 -5.38 17.19
CA GLY A 276 10.05 -5.99 15.97
C GLY A 276 8.88 -5.19 15.36
N TYR A 277 8.86 -5.08 14.03
CA TYR A 277 7.80 -4.34 13.35
C TYR A 277 6.42 -4.97 13.53
N LEU A 278 5.56 -4.22 14.19
CA LEU A 278 4.13 -4.42 14.23
C LEU A 278 3.50 -3.14 13.68
N PRO A 279 2.80 -3.20 12.52
CA PRO A 279 2.14 -2.03 11.99
C PRO A 279 1.19 -1.48 13.06
N ARG A 280 1.48 -0.27 13.55
CA ARG A 280 0.56 0.41 14.46
C ARG A 280 -0.73 0.63 13.69
N ILE A 281 -1.79 -0.04 14.13
CA ILE A 281 -3.14 0.38 13.81
C ILE A 281 -3.20 1.80 14.37
N PRO A 282 -3.49 2.84 13.56
CA PRO A 282 -3.84 4.11 14.16
C PRO A 282 -4.98 3.76 15.11
N GLU A 283 -4.76 3.88 16.42
CA GLU A 283 -5.87 3.92 17.36
C GLU A 283 -6.82 4.92 16.72
N GLN A 284 -8.00 4.43 16.29
CA GLN A 284 -9.07 5.32 15.87
C GLN A 284 -9.07 6.37 16.95
N ARG A 285 -8.70 7.62 16.59
CA ARG A 285 -8.86 8.76 17.49
C ARG A 285 -10.25 8.53 18.07
N ARG A 286 -10.34 8.23 19.36
CA ARG A 286 -11.58 8.22 20.12
C ARG A 286 -12.03 9.68 20.19
N GLY A 287 -12.30 10.27 19.02
CA GLY A 287 -13.32 11.27 18.91
C GLY A 287 -14.59 10.53 19.18
N THR A 288 -15.27 10.94 20.23
CA THR A 288 -16.69 10.79 20.52
C THR A 288 -17.54 11.20 19.32
N ALA A 289 -17.40 10.54 18.18
CA ALA A 289 -18.47 10.34 17.24
C ALA A 289 -19.12 9.04 17.71
N GLY A 290 -20.35 9.15 18.20
CA GLY A 290 -21.09 8.01 18.74
C GLY A 290 -20.88 6.79 17.84
N SER A 291 -20.46 5.70 18.46
CA SER A 291 -20.76 4.38 17.92
C SER A 291 -22.28 4.34 17.81
N ALA A 292 -22.81 4.80 16.68
CA ALA A 292 -24.14 4.45 16.27
C ALA A 292 -24.10 2.92 16.25
N PRO A 293 -24.90 2.25 17.10
CA PRO A 293 -24.99 0.81 17.02
C PRO A 293 -25.32 0.48 15.56
N LEU A 294 -24.68 -0.55 15.01
CA LEU A 294 -25.15 -1.20 13.80
C LEU A 294 -26.65 -1.42 14.00
N ALA A 295 -27.46 -0.54 13.41
CA ALA A 295 -28.89 -0.54 13.59
C ALA A 295 -29.42 -1.80 12.91
N ARG A 296 -29.54 -2.87 13.69
CA ARG A 296 -30.54 -3.89 13.47
C ARG A 296 -31.89 -3.22 13.74
N GLY A 297 -32.37 -2.48 12.75
CA GLY A 297 -33.56 -1.64 12.86
C GLY A 297 -34.06 -1.21 11.49
N GLY A 298 -34.75 -2.14 10.80
CA GLY A 298 -35.94 -1.89 9.99
C GLY A 298 -35.99 -0.65 9.09
N ALA A 299 -35.25 -0.66 7.99
CA ALA A 299 -35.78 -0.19 6.72
C ALA A 299 -35.41 -1.24 5.68
N ASP A 300 -36.39 -1.73 4.95
CA ASP A 300 -36.25 -2.77 3.94
C ASP A 300 -35.49 -2.16 2.74
N VAL A 301 -34.16 -2.02 2.87
CA VAL A 301 -33.35 -1.43 1.80
C VAL A 301 -33.27 -2.47 0.69
N PRO A 302 -33.80 -2.18 -0.52
CA PRO A 302 -33.87 -3.17 -1.57
C PRO A 302 -32.48 -3.68 -1.90
N GLN A 303 -32.26 -4.99 -1.73
CA GLN A 303 -30.98 -5.63 -2.12
C GLN A 303 -30.89 -5.85 -3.63
N TRP A 304 -31.98 -5.58 -4.34
CA TRP A 304 -32.15 -5.88 -5.75
C TRP A 304 -32.79 -4.68 -6.44
N CYS A 305 -32.34 -4.42 -7.66
CA CYS A 305 -32.89 -3.38 -8.50
C CYS A 305 -34.30 -3.78 -8.90
N ARG A 306 -35.27 -2.94 -8.55
CA ARG A 306 -36.70 -3.16 -8.83
C ARG A 306 -37.04 -3.36 -10.31
N ARG A 307 -36.15 -2.97 -11.24
CA ARG A 307 -36.40 -3.00 -12.69
C ARG A 307 -35.71 -4.16 -13.42
N CYS A 308 -34.62 -4.72 -12.89
CA CYS A 308 -33.85 -5.73 -13.63
C CYS A 308 -33.28 -6.84 -12.74
N ASP A 309 -33.71 -6.92 -11.47
CA ASP A 309 -33.23 -7.88 -10.48
C ASP A 309 -31.71 -7.97 -10.34
N ASN A 310 -30.96 -6.94 -10.80
CA ASN A 310 -29.55 -6.84 -10.50
C ASN A 310 -29.36 -6.46 -9.03
N ARG A 311 -28.43 -7.13 -8.35
CA ARG A 311 -28.09 -6.83 -6.97
C ARG A 311 -27.66 -5.36 -6.81
N LEU A 312 -28.26 -4.64 -5.87
CA LEU A 312 -27.86 -3.28 -5.53
C LEU A 312 -26.66 -3.38 -4.58
N LEU A 313 -25.47 -3.15 -5.13
CA LEU A 313 -24.21 -3.38 -4.43
C LEU A 313 -23.91 -2.29 -3.39
N TYR A 314 -24.72 -1.22 -3.34
CA TYR A 314 -24.68 -0.18 -2.32
C TYR A 314 -26.09 0.16 -1.84
N LEU A 315 -26.39 -0.20 -0.58
CA LEU A 315 -27.66 0.05 0.10
C LEU A 315 -27.66 1.49 0.65
N ARG A 316 -28.22 2.46 -0.10
CA ARG A 316 -28.61 3.78 0.45
C ARG A 316 -30.11 3.75 0.77
N PRO A 317 -30.55 4.39 1.86
CA PRO A 317 -31.97 4.70 2.04
C PRO A 317 -32.52 5.39 0.77
N GLY A 318 -33.57 4.82 0.17
CA GLY A 318 -34.22 5.36 -1.03
C GLY A 318 -33.66 4.92 -2.40
N ARG A 319 -32.64 4.04 -2.48
CA ARG A 319 -32.16 3.51 -3.77
C ARG A 319 -32.99 2.29 -4.19
N GLU A 320 -33.78 2.43 -5.26
CA GLU A 320 -34.60 1.33 -5.82
C GLU A 320 -34.10 0.79 -7.18
N LEU A 321 -33.23 1.54 -7.86
CA LEU A 321 -32.78 1.23 -9.22
C LEU A 321 -31.24 1.14 -9.31
N CYS A 322 -30.74 0.22 -10.14
CA CYS A 322 -29.32 0.17 -10.51
C CYS A 322 -29.01 1.29 -11.51
N GLU A 323 -27.74 1.64 -11.67
CA GLU A 323 -27.35 2.75 -12.56
C GLU A 323 -27.78 2.52 -14.02
N ARG A 324 -27.72 1.28 -14.53
CA ARG A 324 -28.25 0.95 -15.87
C ARG A 324 -29.72 1.32 -16.03
N CYS A 325 -30.53 1.04 -15.01
CA CYS A 325 -31.96 1.31 -15.01
C CYS A 325 -32.29 2.79 -14.72
N LYS A 326 -31.38 3.50 -14.05
CA LYS A 326 -31.48 4.92 -13.72
C LYS A 326 -31.09 5.82 -14.90
N SER A 327 -30.12 5.42 -15.71
CA SER A 327 -29.71 6.15 -16.92
C SER A 327 -30.63 5.93 -18.12
N GLY A 328 -31.53 4.94 -18.05
CA GLY A 328 -32.46 4.57 -19.12
C GLY A 328 -33.81 5.31 -19.13
N THR A 329 -33.92 6.49 -18.52
CA THR A 329 -35.18 7.28 -18.43
C THR A 329 -35.22 8.48 -19.39
N ARG A 330 -34.78 8.29 -20.65
CA ARG A 330 -35.09 9.27 -21.70
C ARG A 330 -35.83 8.78 -22.92
N ASP A 331 -36.12 7.48 -23.07
CA ASP A 331 -36.99 7.01 -24.15
C ASP A 331 -38.22 6.27 -23.60
N SER A 332 -39.32 7.01 -23.64
CA SER A 332 -40.72 6.60 -23.92
C SER A 332 -41.11 5.13 -23.71
N VAL A 333 -42.07 4.91 -22.79
CA VAL A 333 -43.11 3.90 -23.00
C VAL A 333 -44.48 4.51 -22.69
N VAL A 334 -45.17 4.78 -23.79
CA VAL A 334 -46.63 4.92 -23.92
C VAL A 334 -47.32 3.76 -23.20
N ARG A 335 -48.30 4.04 -22.35
CA ARG A 335 -49.25 3.01 -21.89
C ARG A 335 -50.29 2.76 -22.99
N PRO A 336 -50.44 1.55 -23.52
CA PRO A 336 -51.69 1.13 -24.13
C PRO A 336 -52.54 0.37 -23.09
N GLY A 337 -53.85 0.67 -23.06
CA GLY A 337 -54.90 -0.17 -22.44
C GLY A 337 -54.97 -0.14 -20.93
#